data_AF-A0A662II18-F1
#
_entry.id   AF-A0A662II18-F1
#
_cell.length_a   1.000
_cell.length_b   1.000
_cell.length_c   1.000
_cell.angle_alpha   90.00
_cell.angle_beta   90.00
_cell.angle_gamma   90.00
#
_symmetry.space_group_name_H-M   'P 1'
#
loop_
_entity.id
_entity.type
_entity.pdbx_description
1 polymer ?
#
loop_
_entity_poly.entity_id
_entity_poly.type
_entity_poly.pdbx_seq_one_letter_code
_entity_poly.pdbx_strand_id
1 'polypeptide(L)'
;MSYRALEAVERLGRRALAVVLFGSCVYSPRRARDVDLLVIVDELRDLHEKVALEVEVSRSLRRELGRAVDVVVLDLESFKENLAVGTFLSGLVLGYRVLHDTIGVDELLEKLFSELAEEDYIYVKGRRWNLSAVARAKLRRRSASSNRELCEPSDV
;
A
#
# COMPACT_ATOMS: atom_id res chain seq x y z
N MET A 1 -11.17 8.68 -6.62
CA MET A 1 -10.62 7.54 -5.83
C MET A 1 -10.18 7.94 -4.41
N SER A 2 -9.12 8.74 -4.19
CA SER A 2 -8.69 9.10 -2.81
C SER A 2 -9.80 9.79 -2.02
N TYR A 3 -10.37 10.86 -2.56
CA TYR A 3 -11.37 11.68 -1.90
C TYR A 3 -12.62 10.89 -1.43
N ARG A 4 -13.12 9.93 -2.22
CA ARG A 4 -14.26 9.08 -1.81
C ARG A 4 -13.90 8.04 -0.76
N ALA A 5 -12.68 7.51 -0.79
CA ALA A 5 -12.21 6.63 0.26
C ALA A 5 -12.14 7.40 1.59
N LEU A 6 -11.62 8.64 1.56
CA LEU A 6 -11.61 9.53 2.71
C LEU A 6 -13.03 9.84 3.20
N GLU A 7 -13.94 10.28 2.31
CA GLU A 7 -15.34 10.55 2.69
C GLU A 7 -16.05 9.33 3.29
N ALA A 8 -15.82 8.12 2.75
CA ALA A 8 -16.45 6.91 3.26
C ALA A 8 -15.96 6.55 4.66
N VAL A 9 -14.67 6.76 4.95
CA VAL A 9 -14.08 6.57 6.28
C VAL A 9 -14.61 7.64 7.25
N GLU A 10 -14.65 8.91 6.83
CA GLU A 10 -15.15 10.03 7.64
C GLU A 10 -16.62 9.87 8.02
N ARG A 11 -17.47 9.33 7.12
CA ARG A 11 -18.88 9.03 7.41
C ARG A 11 -19.08 8.03 8.54
N LEU A 12 -18.10 7.18 8.79
CA LEU A 12 -18.11 6.20 9.88
C LEU A 12 -17.42 6.73 11.15
N GLY A 13 -17.12 8.03 11.20
CA GLY A 13 -16.56 8.69 12.38
C GLY A 13 -15.09 8.41 12.61
N ARG A 14 -14.36 7.98 11.56
CA ARG A 14 -12.93 7.70 11.60
C ARG A 14 -12.14 8.67 10.76
N ARG A 15 -10.86 8.84 11.12
CA ARG A 15 -9.94 9.65 10.32
C ARG A 15 -9.04 8.71 9.53
N ALA A 16 -9.08 8.81 8.21
CA ALA A 16 -8.10 8.14 7.37
C ALA A 16 -6.74 8.82 7.54
N LEU A 17 -5.73 8.06 7.95
CA LEU A 17 -4.34 8.48 8.06
C LEU A 17 -3.58 8.27 6.76
N ALA A 18 -3.89 7.19 6.04
CA ALA A 18 -3.34 6.93 4.72
C ALA A 18 -4.28 6.10 3.85
N VAL A 19 -4.14 6.26 2.53
CA VAL A 19 -4.82 5.42 1.53
C VAL A 19 -3.78 4.98 0.51
N VAL A 20 -3.61 3.68 0.36
CA VAL A 20 -2.59 3.08 -0.51
C VAL A 20 -3.27 2.16 -1.50
N LEU A 21 -3.12 2.47 -2.79
CA LEU A 21 -3.46 1.57 -3.87
C LEU A 21 -2.35 0.54 -4.03
N PHE A 22 -2.68 -0.74 -4.08
CA PHE A 22 -1.66 -1.78 -4.25
C PHE A 22 -2.11 -2.90 -5.19
N GLY A 23 -1.27 -3.92 -5.31
CA GLY A 23 -1.62 -5.13 -6.04
C GLY A 23 -1.55 -4.97 -7.56
N SER A 24 -2.29 -5.82 -8.25
CA SER A 24 -2.11 -6.03 -9.70
C SER A 24 -2.44 -4.80 -10.53
N CYS A 25 -3.32 -3.93 -10.03
CA CYS A 25 -3.67 -2.67 -10.66
C CYS A 25 -2.49 -1.69 -10.76
N VAL A 26 -1.45 -1.86 -9.93
CA VAL A 26 -0.24 -1.04 -9.95
C VAL A 26 0.84 -1.68 -10.82
N TYR A 27 1.20 -2.95 -10.56
CA TYR A 27 2.36 -3.57 -11.23
C TYR A 27 2.02 -4.30 -12.54
N SER A 28 0.74 -4.55 -12.82
CA SER A 28 0.28 -5.21 -14.04
C SER A 28 -1.10 -4.68 -14.48
N PRO A 29 -1.25 -3.36 -14.73
CA PRO A 29 -2.54 -2.69 -14.88
C PRO A 29 -3.43 -3.29 -15.98
N ARG A 30 -2.85 -3.76 -17.09
CA ARG A 30 -3.59 -4.38 -18.20
C ARG A 30 -4.21 -5.74 -17.86
N ARG A 31 -3.78 -6.40 -16.78
CA ARG A 31 -4.28 -7.71 -16.33
C ARG A 31 -5.06 -7.63 -15.02
N ALA A 32 -5.16 -6.45 -14.42
CA ALA A 32 -5.84 -6.24 -13.16
C ALA A 32 -7.36 -6.43 -13.33
N ARG A 33 -7.96 -7.24 -12.44
CA ARG A 33 -9.40 -7.51 -12.45
C ARG A 33 -10.15 -6.71 -11.40
N ASP A 34 -9.44 -6.34 -10.36
CA ASP A 34 -9.86 -5.69 -9.14
C ASP A 34 -8.95 -4.50 -8.80
N VAL A 35 -9.38 -3.74 -7.80
CA VAL A 35 -8.62 -2.64 -7.20
C VAL A 35 -8.37 -3.01 -5.75
N ASP A 36 -7.10 -3.26 -5.40
CA ASP A 36 -6.71 -3.52 -4.01
C ASP A 36 -6.36 -2.18 -3.32
N LEU A 37 -7.01 -1.91 -2.18
CA LEU A 37 -6.79 -0.69 -1.38
C LEU A 37 -6.48 -1.05 0.07
N LEU A 38 -5.44 -0.43 0.60
CA LEU A 38 -5.13 -0.43 2.03
C LEU A 38 -5.50 0.94 2.57
N VAL A 39 -6.36 0.95 3.58
CA VAL A 39 -6.78 2.15 4.29
C VAL A 39 -6.26 2.05 5.71
N ILE A 40 -5.49 3.05 6.13
CA ILE A 40 -4.97 3.15 7.49
C ILE A 40 -5.79 4.22 8.19
N VAL A 41 -6.42 3.87 9.31
CA VAL A 41 -7.22 4.77 10.14
C VAL A 41 -6.54 5.08 11.47
N ASP A 42 -7.05 6.07 12.18
CA ASP A 42 -6.59 6.45 13.51
C ASP A 42 -6.74 5.33 14.53
N GLU A 43 -7.93 4.74 14.64
CA GLU A 43 -8.22 3.67 15.59
C GLU A 43 -9.34 2.74 15.10
N LEU A 44 -9.32 1.49 15.55
CA LEU A 44 -10.40 0.52 15.40
C LEU A 44 -10.77 -0.02 16.78
N ARG A 45 -12.06 -0.03 17.10
CA ARG A 45 -12.55 -0.57 18.39
C ARG A 45 -12.55 -2.09 18.40
N ASP A 46 -12.98 -2.68 17.30
CA ASP A 46 -13.17 -4.11 17.18
C ASP A 46 -13.20 -4.57 15.71
N LEU A 47 -13.26 -5.90 15.53
CA LEU A 47 -13.34 -6.53 14.23
C LEU A 47 -14.62 -6.16 13.45
N HIS A 48 -15.73 -5.89 14.14
CA HIS A 48 -16.98 -5.55 13.48
C HIS A 48 -16.89 -4.17 12.82
N GLU A 49 -16.29 -3.19 13.52
CA GLU A 49 -16.00 -1.87 12.97
C GLU A 49 -15.07 -1.95 11.75
N LYS A 50 -14.00 -2.75 11.84
CA LYS A 50 -13.09 -2.99 10.72
C LYS A 50 -13.85 -3.48 9.48
N VAL A 51 -14.65 -4.54 9.63
CA VAL A 51 -15.42 -5.12 8.52
C VAL A 51 -16.45 -4.13 7.98
N ALA A 52 -17.10 -3.35 8.84
CA ALA A 52 -18.04 -2.31 8.42
C ALA A 52 -17.35 -1.24 7.55
N LEU A 53 -16.17 -0.78 7.94
CA LEU A 53 -15.35 0.16 7.16
C LEU A 53 -14.94 -0.43 5.80
N GLU A 54 -14.43 -1.67 5.78
CA GLU A 54 -14.03 -2.36 4.55
C GLU A 54 -15.21 -2.45 3.56
N VAL A 55 -16.39 -2.85 4.04
CA VAL A 55 -17.60 -2.97 3.23
C VAL A 55 -18.07 -1.61 2.72
N GLU A 56 -18.13 -0.58 3.57
CA GLU A 56 -18.65 0.74 3.17
C GLU A 56 -17.73 1.44 2.16
N VAL A 57 -16.41 1.39 2.39
CA VAL A 57 -15.42 1.92 1.45
C VAL A 57 -15.48 1.15 0.14
N SER A 58 -15.52 -0.19 0.19
CA SER A 58 -15.62 -1.03 -0.99
C SER A 58 -16.89 -0.72 -1.80
N ARG A 59 -18.06 -0.66 -1.16
CA ARG A 59 -19.33 -0.35 -1.82
C ARG A 59 -19.34 1.05 -2.45
N SER A 60 -18.80 2.03 -1.75
CA SER A 60 -18.71 3.41 -2.24
C SER A 60 -17.86 3.49 -3.50
N LEU A 61 -16.69 2.85 -3.49
CA LEU A 61 -15.75 2.88 -4.63
C LEU A 61 -16.18 1.99 -5.80
N ARG A 62 -16.80 0.83 -5.54
CA ARG A 62 -17.33 -0.06 -6.59
C ARG A 62 -18.35 0.66 -7.48
N ARG A 63 -19.21 1.50 -6.89
CA ARG A 63 -20.21 2.30 -7.64
C ARG A 63 -19.58 3.32 -8.58
N GLU A 64 -18.47 3.93 -8.18
CA GLU A 64 -17.76 4.93 -9.00
C GLU A 64 -16.90 4.27 -10.10
N LEU A 65 -16.18 3.21 -9.74
CA LEU A 65 -15.16 2.63 -10.60
C LEU A 65 -15.71 1.57 -11.56
N GLY A 66 -16.93 1.07 -11.34
CA GLY A 66 -17.54 0.02 -12.16
C GLY A 66 -16.79 -1.32 -12.13
N ARG A 67 -15.95 -1.54 -11.12
CA ARG A 67 -15.11 -2.74 -10.94
C ARG A 67 -15.02 -3.12 -9.47
N ALA A 68 -14.68 -4.39 -9.22
CA ALA A 68 -14.46 -4.88 -7.86
C ALA A 68 -13.35 -4.08 -7.15
N VAL A 69 -13.58 -3.78 -5.88
CA VAL A 69 -12.64 -3.10 -5.00
C VAL A 69 -12.51 -3.94 -3.74
N ASP A 70 -11.30 -4.38 -3.45
CA ASP A 70 -10.96 -5.14 -2.27
C ASP A 70 -10.22 -4.21 -1.32
N VAL A 71 -10.79 -4.02 -0.13
CA VAL A 71 -10.33 -3.03 0.85
C VAL A 71 -9.84 -3.78 2.07
N VAL A 72 -8.65 -3.44 2.52
CA VAL A 72 -8.10 -3.85 3.82
C VAL A 72 -8.02 -2.61 4.68
N VAL A 73 -8.65 -2.65 5.85
CA VAL A 73 -8.57 -1.56 6.84
C VAL A 73 -7.68 -1.99 8.00
N LEU A 74 -6.73 -1.15 8.37
CA LEU A 74 -5.89 -1.29 9.57
C LEU A 74 -5.96 0.00 10.36
N ASP A 75 -5.92 -0.08 11.70
CA ASP A 75 -5.52 1.06 12.51
C ASP A 75 -3.99 1.22 12.49
N LEU A 76 -3.49 2.28 13.10
CA LEU A 76 -2.07 2.57 13.15
C LEU A 76 -1.26 1.47 13.85
N GLU A 77 -1.81 0.87 14.91
CA GLU A 77 -1.14 -0.21 15.65
C GLU A 77 -1.03 -1.47 14.80
N SER A 78 -2.14 -1.96 14.25
CA SER A 78 -2.17 -3.11 13.36
C SER A 78 -1.30 -2.91 12.12
N PHE A 79 -1.25 -1.69 11.57
CA PHE A 79 -0.36 -1.36 10.47
C PHE A 79 1.11 -1.53 10.86
N LYS A 80 1.52 -1.01 12.02
CA LYS A 80 2.90 -1.14 12.53
C LYS A 80 3.27 -2.59 12.80
N GLU A 81 2.36 -3.37 13.39
CA GLU A 81 2.58 -4.81 13.59
C GLU A 81 2.75 -5.57 12.27
N ASN A 82 2.07 -5.11 11.21
CA ASN A 82 2.18 -5.69 9.88
C ASN A 82 3.42 -5.22 9.11
N LEU A 83 4.17 -4.20 9.57
CA LEU A 83 5.43 -3.75 8.96
C LEU A 83 6.60 -4.70 9.29
N ALA A 84 6.41 -5.99 9.01
CA ALA A 84 7.39 -7.04 9.20
C ALA A 84 7.48 -7.93 7.96
N VAL A 85 8.66 -8.50 7.72
CA VAL A 85 8.86 -9.46 6.64
C VAL A 85 7.98 -10.68 6.87
N GLY A 86 7.30 -11.14 5.80
CA GLY A 86 6.43 -12.31 5.84
C GLY A 86 4.95 -11.99 6.02
N THR A 87 4.60 -10.75 6.34
CA THR A 87 3.21 -10.28 6.36
C THR A 87 2.72 -9.96 4.94
N PHE A 88 1.42 -9.69 4.79
CA PHE A 88 0.88 -9.28 3.49
C PHE A 88 1.48 -7.96 2.98
N LEU A 89 1.98 -7.09 3.87
CA LEU A 89 2.64 -5.84 3.48
C LEU A 89 3.94 -6.07 2.71
N SER A 90 4.60 -7.22 2.90
CA SER A 90 5.74 -7.64 2.07
C SER A 90 5.38 -7.67 0.58
N GLY A 91 4.12 -8.01 0.25
CA GLY A 91 3.61 -8.04 -1.11
C GLY A 91 3.54 -6.67 -1.81
N LEU A 92 3.51 -5.56 -1.06
CA LEU A 92 3.49 -4.21 -1.63
C LEU A 92 4.78 -3.89 -2.39
N VAL A 93 5.87 -4.63 -2.15
CA VAL A 93 7.13 -4.46 -2.89
C VAL A 93 6.91 -4.61 -4.40
N LEU A 94 5.95 -5.45 -4.81
CA LEU A 94 5.58 -5.67 -6.20
C LEU A 94 5.02 -4.42 -6.86
N GLY A 95 4.27 -3.61 -6.13
CA GLY A 95 3.68 -2.37 -6.62
C GLY A 95 2.65 -1.80 -5.66
N TYR A 96 2.85 -0.54 -5.29
CA TYR A 96 1.90 0.27 -4.55
C TYR A 96 1.99 1.74 -5.02
N ARG A 97 0.96 2.52 -4.72
CA ARG A 97 0.89 3.96 -4.92
C ARG A 97 0.15 4.58 -3.74
N VAL A 98 0.80 5.50 -3.06
CA VAL A 98 0.19 6.30 -1.99
C VAL A 98 -0.74 7.34 -2.62
N LEU A 99 -1.99 7.38 -2.17
CA LEU A 99 -3.04 8.30 -2.63
C LEU A 99 -3.36 9.39 -1.61
N HIS A 100 -3.11 9.10 -0.33
CA HIS A 100 -3.23 10.01 0.81
C HIS A 100 -2.27 9.52 1.90
N ASP A 101 -1.60 10.43 2.60
CA ASP A 101 -0.66 10.08 3.65
C ASP A 101 -0.46 11.23 4.64
N THR A 102 -0.55 10.91 5.92
CA THR A 102 -0.26 11.80 7.05
C THR A 102 0.72 11.18 8.04
N ILE A 103 1.25 9.99 7.75
CA ILE A 103 2.08 9.18 8.67
C ILE A 103 3.42 8.75 8.05
N GLY A 104 3.70 9.09 6.80
CA GLY A 104 4.96 8.76 6.14
C GLY A 104 5.03 7.29 5.72
N VAL A 105 3.99 6.79 5.04
CA VAL A 105 3.89 5.40 4.59
C VAL A 105 5.07 5.00 3.70
N ASP A 106 5.53 5.88 2.80
CA ASP A 106 6.65 5.58 1.90
C ASP A 106 7.93 5.25 2.67
N GLU A 107 8.25 6.00 3.73
CA GLU A 107 9.44 5.78 4.58
C GLU A 107 9.31 4.48 5.38
N LEU A 108 8.12 4.19 5.88
CA LEU A 108 7.84 2.97 6.64
C LEU A 108 7.95 1.72 5.76
N LEU A 109 7.38 1.77 4.54
CA LEU A 109 7.50 0.67 3.59
C LEU A 109 8.92 0.52 3.05
N GLU A 110 9.69 1.60 2.93
CA GLU A 110 11.10 1.52 2.55
C GLU A 110 11.96 0.76 3.57
N LYS A 111 11.71 0.96 4.86
CA LYS A 111 12.36 0.17 5.91
C LYS A 111 12.00 -1.31 5.79
N LEU A 112 10.72 -1.63 5.65
CA LEU A 112 10.26 -3.00 5.42
C LEU A 112 10.91 -3.63 4.18
N PHE A 113 11.03 -2.90 3.06
CA PHE A 113 11.67 -3.44 1.86
C PHE A 113 13.18 -3.59 1.99
N SER A 114 13.82 -2.75 2.81
CA SER A 114 15.25 -2.90 3.13
C SER A 114 15.48 -4.20 3.92
N GLU A 115 14.65 -4.48 4.92
CA GLU A 115 14.69 -5.76 5.64
C GLU A 115 14.38 -6.94 4.72
N LEU A 116 13.34 -6.84 3.89
CA LEU A 116 12.97 -7.87 2.91
C LEU A 116 14.09 -8.19 1.92
N ALA A 117 14.93 -7.20 1.58
CA ALA A 117 16.05 -7.36 0.65
C ALA A 117 17.19 -8.21 1.22
N GLU A 118 17.34 -8.28 2.54
CA GLU A 118 18.38 -9.08 3.20
C GLU A 118 17.98 -10.56 3.36
N GLU A 119 16.68 -10.85 3.26
CA GLU A 119 16.13 -12.20 3.38
C GLU A 119 16.15 -12.99 2.04
N ASP A 120 15.85 -14.30 2.09
CA ASP A 120 15.49 -15.11 0.90
C ASP A 120 13.99 -15.44 0.92
N TYR A 121 13.17 -14.43 0.63
CA TYR A 121 11.72 -14.54 0.72
C TYR A 121 11.07 -14.82 -0.65
N ILE A 122 10.57 -16.03 -0.82
CA ILE A 122 9.81 -16.46 -2.00
C ILE A 122 8.32 -16.53 -1.68
N TYR A 123 7.54 -15.70 -2.36
CA TYR A 123 6.08 -15.69 -2.30
C TYR A 123 5.46 -16.50 -3.46
N VAL A 124 4.53 -17.38 -3.16
CA VAL A 124 3.86 -18.23 -4.17
C VAL A 124 2.40 -17.81 -4.33
N LYS A 125 2.07 -17.12 -5.42
CA LYS A 125 0.69 -16.75 -5.80
C LYS A 125 0.52 -16.84 -7.31
N GLY A 126 -0.05 -17.95 -7.78
CA GLY A 126 -0.17 -18.31 -9.21
C GLY A 126 1.18 -18.63 -9.89
N ARG A 127 2.23 -17.88 -9.52
CA ARG A 127 3.64 -18.13 -9.83
C ARG A 127 4.51 -17.85 -8.60
N ARG A 128 5.78 -18.25 -8.68
CA ARG A 128 6.79 -17.90 -7.68
C ARG A 128 7.28 -16.47 -7.92
N TRP A 129 7.34 -15.69 -6.86
CA TRP A 129 7.88 -14.35 -6.82
C TRP A 129 9.00 -14.31 -5.79
N ASN A 130 10.22 -13.98 -6.22
CA ASN A 130 11.30 -13.70 -5.28
C ASN A 130 11.16 -12.23 -4.83
N LEU A 131 10.51 -12.01 -3.68
CA LEU A 131 10.20 -10.67 -3.21
C LEU A 131 11.47 -9.93 -2.79
N SER A 132 12.44 -10.63 -2.21
CA SER A 132 13.74 -10.09 -1.84
C SER A 132 14.52 -9.55 -3.04
N ALA A 133 14.51 -10.27 -4.18
CA ALA A 133 15.11 -9.82 -5.42
C ALA A 133 14.41 -8.56 -5.98
N VAL A 134 13.08 -8.48 -5.88
CA VAL A 134 12.32 -7.29 -6.27
C VAL A 134 12.66 -6.12 -5.36
N ALA A 135 12.76 -6.34 -4.04
CA ALA A 135 13.15 -5.34 -3.06
C ALA A 135 14.54 -4.76 -3.38
N ARG A 136 15.55 -5.61 -3.58
CA ARG A 136 16.92 -5.20 -3.99
C ARG A 136 16.90 -4.36 -5.26
N ALA A 137 16.15 -4.77 -6.28
CA ALA A 137 16.05 -4.02 -7.53
C ALA A 137 15.40 -2.64 -7.33
N LYS A 138 14.38 -2.55 -6.48
CA LYS A 138 13.67 -1.30 -6.17
C LYS A 138 14.56 -0.32 -5.42
N LEU A 139 15.26 -0.78 -4.38
CA LEU A 139 16.20 0.03 -3.61
C LEU A 139 17.34 0.57 -4.48
N ARG A 140 17.94 -0.27 -5.34
CA ARG A 140 18.99 0.15 -6.29
C ARG A 140 18.53 1.26 -7.24
N ARG A 141 17.32 1.17 -7.78
CA ARG A 141 16.76 2.20 -8.67
C ARG A 141 16.59 3.53 -7.94
N ARG A 142 16.21 3.49 -6.67
CA ARG A 142 16.00 4.68 -5.85
C ARG A 142 17.31 5.37 -5.49
N SER A 143 18.34 4.62 -5.10
CA SER A 143 19.68 5.17 -4.89
C SER A 143 20.24 5.81 -6.17
N ALA A 144 19.94 5.23 -7.34
CA ALA A 144 20.34 5.79 -8.63
C ALA A 144 19.55 7.05 -9.02
N SER A 145 18.27 7.17 -8.67
CA SER A 145 17.48 8.40 -8.88
C SER A 145 17.90 9.51 -7.91
N SER A 146 18.16 9.20 -6.64
CA SER A 146 18.66 10.18 -5.67
C SER A 146 20.07 10.67 -6.02
N ASN A 147 20.93 9.82 -6.58
CA ASN A 147 22.23 10.25 -7.10
C ASN A 147 22.12 11.08 -8.40
N ARG A 148 21.07 10.90 -9.21
CA ARG A 148 20.84 11.76 -10.39
C ARG A 148 20.37 13.16 -9.99
N GLU A 149 19.53 13.28 -8.97
CA GLU A 149 19.10 14.58 -8.42
C GLU A 149 20.26 15.37 -7.77
N LEU A 150 21.32 14.68 -7.32
CA LEU A 150 22.55 15.31 -6.82
C LEU A 150 23.57 15.68 -7.92
N CYS A 151 23.35 15.21 -9.16
CA CYS A 151 24.26 15.41 -10.29
C CYS A 151 23.73 16.40 -11.33
N GLU A 152 22.52 16.93 -11.17
CA GLU A 152 22.06 18.07 -11.97
C GLU A 152 22.62 19.35 -11.32
N PRO A 153 23.63 20.04 -11.91
CA PRO A 153 23.97 21.37 -11.46
C PRO A 153 22.71 22.23 -11.57
N SER A 154 22.41 22.97 -10.51
CA SER A 154 21.40 24.01 -10.52
C SER A 154 21.85 25.03 -11.55
N ASP A 155 21.31 24.96 -12.76
CA ASP A 155 21.55 25.97 -13.78
C ASP A 155 20.99 27.30 -13.25
N VAL A 156 21.94 28.22 -13.02
CA VAL A 156 21.76 29.63 -12.66
C VAL A 156 21.40 30.44 -13.91
#